data_AF-G4HPJ4-F1
#
_entry.id   AF-G4HPJ4-F1
#
_cell.length_a   1.000
_cell.length_b   1.000
_cell.length_c   1.000
_cell.angle_alpha   90.00
_cell.angle_beta   90.00
_cell.angle_gamma   90.00
#
_symmetry.space_group_name_H-M   'P 1'
#
loop_
_entity.id
_entity.type
_entity.pdbx_description
1 polymer ?
#
loop_
_entity_poly.entity_id
_entity_poly.type
_entity_poly.pdbx_seq_one_letter_code
_entity_poly.pdbx_strand_id
1 'polypeptide(L)'
;MLYIYGAKLPARILEEIAFWKLQEMEHTDVIKAIVPGLEEPYVNVLDQWAVVFDHTQKAADVLLQYVLRHPGPPSPEVIAQVEHLLRVSFEQSREFIRQLEGMKDNSPAVRTVPLAETVLLHIIRESEYFLGVLDTLNSPGAVERFMEEAAAPPPPAENREPREKQEEREDREEPASSASSASAGPEAAIHGLADSGSKPVPIGGHRLPPLPYPYNALEPHIDEATMRVHHDVHHQSYVDGLNKAEKKLEEARKSGNFELVKHWERELAFHGAGHYLHTLFWSIMNPKGGGMPEGELAQQIKKDFGSFERFKKHFSEAAEKVEGGGWAILVWSPRSHRLEILQAEKHQNLSQWDVVPLLALDVWEHAYYLKHQSKRKDYIRDWWNVVYWPEVAERFKHASKLKWKPF
;
A
#
# COMPACT_ATOMS: atom_id res chain seq x y z
N MET A 1 -8.05 1.30 15.98
CA MET A 1 -7.46 2.49 15.32
C MET A 1 -8.35 3.74 15.36
N LEU A 2 -9.69 3.66 15.35
CA LEU A 2 -10.59 4.84 15.29
C LEU A 2 -10.63 5.71 16.57
N TYR A 3 -10.32 5.12 17.73
CA TYR A 3 -10.32 5.78 19.05
C TYR A 3 -9.29 6.90 19.22
N ILE A 4 -8.29 6.99 18.34
CA ILE A 4 -7.14 7.92 18.48
C ILE A 4 -7.45 9.30 17.86
N TYR A 5 -8.57 9.45 17.14
CA TYR A 5 -8.81 10.63 16.33
C TYR A 5 -9.54 11.78 17.05
N GLY A 6 -10.16 11.53 18.22
CA GLY A 6 -10.86 12.55 19.00
C GLY A 6 -11.78 13.44 18.13
N ALA A 7 -11.59 14.77 18.21
CA ALA A 7 -12.36 15.73 17.42
C ALA A 7 -12.21 15.62 15.89
N LYS A 8 -11.26 14.82 15.38
CA LYS A 8 -11.05 14.56 13.95
C LYS A 8 -11.68 13.26 13.47
N LEU A 9 -12.42 12.54 14.32
CA LEU A 9 -13.15 11.33 13.92
C LEU A 9 -14.07 11.54 12.71
N PRO A 10 -14.85 12.65 12.59
CA PRO A 10 -15.69 12.87 11.41
C PRO A 10 -14.90 12.96 10.10
N ALA A 11 -13.74 13.62 10.11
CA ALA A 11 -12.86 13.66 8.94
C ALA A 11 -12.36 12.26 8.57
N ARG A 12 -12.01 11.44 9.57
CA ARG A 12 -11.55 10.07 9.35
C ARG A 12 -12.65 9.19 8.74
N ILE A 13 -13.89 9.31 9.22
CA ILE A 13 -15.04 8.59 8.65
C ILE A 13 -15.22 8.97 7.17
N LEU A 14 -15.17 10.26 6.86
CA LEU A 14 -15.33 10.74 5.48
C LEU A 14 -14.21 10.28 4.54
N GLU A 15 -12.97 10.24 5.03
CA GLU A 15 -11.84 9.66 4.27
C GLU A 15 -12.07 8.18 3.94
N GLU A 16 -12.56 7.40 4.90
CA GLU A 16 -12.82 5.98 4.71
C GLU A 16 -14.00 5.76 3.76
N ILE A 17 -15.08 6.55 3.87
CA ILE A 17 -16.19 6.54 2.91
C ILE A 17 -15.69 6.88 1.51
N ALA A 18 -14.91 7.94 1.34
CA ALA A 18 -14.42 8.36 0.04
C ALA A 18 -13.52 7.28 -0.61
N PHE A 19 -12.59 6.71 0.17
CA PHE A 19 -11.74 5.61 -0.29
C PHE A 19 -12.56 4.39 -0.70
N TRP A 20 -13.46 3.96 0.18
CA TRP A 20 -14.32 2.80 -0.04
C TRP A 20 -15.19 2.95 -1.28
N LYS A 21 -15.88 4.09 -1.44
CA LYS A 21 -16.77 4.32 -2.59
C LYS A 21 -16.00 4.41 -3.91
N LEU A 22 -14.76 4.88 -3.88
CA LEU A 22 -13.88 4.81 -5.04
C LEU A 22 -13.57 3.34 -5.41
N GLN A 23 -13.23 2.49 -4.44
CA GLN A 23 -12.98 1.07 -4.70
C GLN A 23 -14.22 0.35 -5.24
N GLU A 24 -15.40 0.58 -4.66
CA GLU A 24 -16.65 -0.01 -5.18
C GLU A 24 -16.99 0.45 -6.59
N MET A 25 -16.70 1.71 -6.93
CA MET A 25 -16.82 2.20 -8.30
C MET A 25 -15.86 1.47 -9.25
N GLU A 26 -14.57 1.35 -8.89
CA GLU A 26 -13.58 0.62 -9.68
C GLU A 26 -13.98 -0.86 -9.87
N HIS A 27 -14.57 -1.49 -8.86
CA HIS A 27 -15.09 -2.85 -8.95
C HIS A 27 -16.17 -3.01 -10.03
N THR A 28 -16.98 -1.98 -10.29
CA THR A 28 -17.96 -2.05 -11.39
C THR A 28 -17.27 -2.22 -12.74
N ASP A 29 -16.14 -1.56 -12.95
CA ASP A 29 -15.36 -1.65 -14.18
C ASP A 29 -14.60 -2.98 -14.27
N VAL A 30 -14.05 -3.46 -13.14
CA VAL A 30 -13.41 -4.78 -13.06
C VAL A 30 -14.39 -5.87 -13.49
N ILE A 31 -15.64 -5.86 -12.98
CA ILE A 31 -16.65 -6.86 -13.33
C ILE A 31 -16.98 -6.84 -14.83
N LYS A 32 -17.14 -5.64 -15.42
CA LYS A 32 -17.39 -5.51 -16.86
C LYS A 32 -16.20 -5.98 -17.70
N ALA A 33 -14.97 -5.72 -17.24
CA ALA A 33 -13.75 -6.12 -17.94
C ALA A 33 -13.52 -7.64 -17.90
N ILE A 34 -13.75 -8.26 -16.75
CA ILE A 34 -13.55 -9.71 -16.59
C ILE A 34 -14.66 -10.52 -17.26
N VAL A 35 -15.88 -9.99 -17.37
CA VAL A 35 -17.03 -10.65 -18.03
C VAL A 35 -17.44 -9.87 -19.30
N PRO A 36 -16.68 -9.96 -20.41
CA PRO A 36 -16.93 -9.16 -21.61
C PRO A 36 -18.29 -9.44 -22.29
N GLY A 37 -18.94 -10.57 -21.99
CA GLY A 37 -20.26 -10.96 -22.46
C GLY A 37 -21.38 -10.80 -21.43
N LEU A 38 -21.17 -10.00 -20.38
CA LEU A 38 -22.14 -9.79 -19.30
C LEU A 38 -23.49 -9.29 -19.86
N GLU A 39 -24.60 -9.80 -19.31
CA GLU A 39 -25.93 -9.46 -19.79
C GLU A 39 -26.24 -7.97 -19.59
N GLU A 40 -26.87 -7.35 -20.58
CA GLU A 40 -27.18 -5.91 -20.60
C GLU A 40 -27.85 -5.38 -19.32
N PRO A 41 -28.81 -6.09 -18.68
CA PRO A 41 -29.37 -5.65 -17.40
C PRO A 41 -28.33 -5.49 -16.28
N TYR A 42 -27.33 -6.38 -16.22
CA TYR A 42 -26.26 -6.30 -15.21
C TYR A 42 -25.27 -5.19 -15.54
N VAL A 43 -24.92 -5.01 -16.83
CA VAL A 43 -24.08 -3.88 -17.27
C VAL A 43 -24.73 -2.55 -16.88
N ASN A 44 -26.03 -2.38 -17.17
CA ASN A 44 -26.78 -1.17 -16.80
C ASN A 44 -26.81 -0.92 -15.30
N VAL A 45 -26.96 -1.98 -14.49
CA VAL A 45 -26.92 -1.89 -13.03
C VAL A 45 -25.54 -1.46 -12.55
N LEU A 46 -24.45 -2.03 -13.09
CA LEU A 46 -23.08 -1.65 -12.73
C LEU A 46 -22.79 -0.18 -13.09
N ASP A 47 -23.24 0.28 -14.25
CA ASP A 47 -23.08 1.68 -14.67
C ASP A 47 -23.88 2.65 -13.77
N GLN A 48 -25.06 2.23 -13.31
CA GLN A 48 -25.83 3.01 -12.32
C GLN A 48 -25.11 3.07 -10.97
N TRP A 49 -24.54 1.96 -10.51
CA TRP A 49 -23.75 1.93 -9.28
C TRP A 49 -22.51 2.81 -9.37
N ALA A 50 -21.79 2.80 -10.49
CA ALA A 50 -20.64 3.66 -10.70
C ALA A 50 -21.00 5.14 -10.46
N VAL A 51 -22.15 5.59 -10.96
CA VAL A 51 -22.66 6.95 -10.74
C VAL A 51 -23.04 7.19 -9.26
N VAL A 52 -23.72 6.24 -8.63
CA VAL A 52 -24.12 6.35 -7.20
C VAL A 52 -22.90 6.45 -6.29
N PHE A 53 -21.88 5.64 -6.53
CA PHE A 53 -20.63 5.63 -5.79
C PHE A 53 -19.82 6.90 -6.05
N ASP A 54 -19.70 7.35 -7.30
CA ASP A 54 -19.07 8.63 -7.64
C ASP A 54 -19.72 9.81 -6.89
N HIS A 55 -21.06 9.88 -6.87
CA HIS A 55 -21.76 10.94 -6.15
C HIS A 55 -21.52 10.89 -4.64
N THR A 56 -21.48 9.70 -4.05
CA THR A 56 -21.29 9.51 -2.61
C THR A 56 -19.85 9.79 -2.21
N GLN A 57 -18.89 9.35 -3.02
CA GLN A 57 -17.47 9.67 -2.92
C GLN A 57 -17.27 11.20 -2.96
N LYS A 58 -17.86 11.89 -3.94
CA LYS A 58 -17.81 13.36 -4.06
C LYS A 58 -18.47 14.07 -2.89
N ALA A 59 -19.60 13.56 -2.39
CA ALA A 59 -20.26 14.12 -1.21
C ALA A 59 -19.37 13.99 0.03
N ALA A 60 -18.71 12.83 0.20
CA ALA A 60 -17.75 12.61 1.28
C ALA A 60 -16.56 13.57 1.17
N ASP A 61 -16.01 13.75 -0.04
CA ASP A 61 -14.95 14.72 -0.31
C ASP A 61 -15.38 16.15 0.03
N VAL A 62 -16.56 16.60 -0.42
CA VAL A 62 -17.05 17.96 -0.14
C VAL A 62 -17.21 18.19 1.36
N LEU A 63 -17.80 17.24 2.09
CA LEU A 63 -17.98 17.36 3.53
C LEU A 63 -16.64 17.25 4.26
N LEU A 64 -15.71 16.43 3.76
CA LEU A 64 -14.35 16.32 4.29
C LEU A 64 -13.62 17.65 4.14
N GLN A 65 -13.70 18.27 2.96
CA GLN A 65 -13.14 19.59 2.70
C GLN A 65 -13.74 20.64 3.64
N TYR A 66 -15.05 20.59 3.90
CA TYR A 66 -15.70 21.48 4.87
C TYR A 66 -15.14 21.27 6.29
N VAL A 67 -15.10 20.02 6.77
CA VAL A 67 -14.59 19.68 8.12
C VAL A 67 -13.12 20.07 8.27
N LEU A 68 -12.30 19.90 7.24
CA LEU A 68 -10.87 20.23 7.29
C LEU A 68 -10.60 21.74 7.30
N ARG A 69 -11.46 22.55 6.67
CA ARG A 69 -11.35 24.02 6.66
C ARG A 69 -11.77 24.70 7.97
N HIS A 70 -12.44 23.99 8.87
CA HIS A 70 -12.91 24.53 10.15
C HIS A 70 -12.14 23.88 11.30
N PRO A 71 -11.10 24.54 11.87
CA PRO A 71 -10.16 23.90 12.80
C PRO A 71 -10.73 23.55 14.20
N GLY A 72 -12.00 23.81 14.48
CA GLY A 72 -12.69 23.44 15.72
C GLY A 72 -13.39 22.07 15.67
N PRO A 73 -14.04 21.65 16.77
CA PRO A 73 -14.99 20.54 16.74
C PRO A 73 -16.10 20.82 15.72
N PRO A 74 -16.47 19.86 14.86
CA PRO A 74 -17.59 20.02 13.94
C PRO A 74 -18.89 20.33 14.68
N SER A 75 -19.77 21.15 14.08
CA SER A 75 -21.08 21.42 14.69
C SER A 75 -21.96 20.17 14.70
N PRO A 76 -22.99 20.10 15.56
CA PRO A 76 -23.93 18.98 15.58
C PRO A 76 -24.57 18.71 14.21
N GLU A 77 -24.84 19.74 13.42
CA GLU A 77 -25.37 19.60 12.05
C GLU A 77 -24.37 18.91 11.12
N VAL A 78 -23.08 19.20 11.26
CA VAL A 78 -22.02 18.57 10.45
C VAL A 78 -21.85 17.12 10.87
N ILE A 79 -21.86 16.82 12.18
CA ILE A 79 -21.81 15.45 12.70
C ILE A 79 -23.01 14.65 12.17
N ALA A 80 -24.22 15.22 12.20
CA ALA A 80 -25.42 14.59 11.66
C ALA A 80 -25.32 14.31 10.15
N GLN A 81 -24.69 15.20 9.37
CA GLN A 81 -24.42 14.96 7.95
C GLN A 81 -23.42 13.82 7.75
N VAL A 82 -22.38 13.72 8.57
CA VAL A 82 -21.41 12.61 8.51
C VAL A 82 -22.08 11.28 8.86
N GLU A 83 -22.87 11.24 9.94
CA GLU A 83 -23.63 10.04 10.31
C GLU A 83 -24.64 9.64 9.23
N HIS A 84 -25.31 10.62 8.63
CA HIS A 84 -26.21 10.37 7.51
C HIS A 84 -25.48 9.75 6.31
N LEU A 85 -24.35 10.31 5.92
CA LEU A 85 -23.56 9.82 4.80
C LEU A 85 -22.96 8.44 5.08
N LEU A 86 -22.54 8.18 6.32
CA LEU A 86 -22.09 6.86 6.76
C LEU A 86 -23.20 5.82 6.61
N ARG A 87 -24.40 6.12 7.10
CA ARG A 87 -25.56 5.23 6.98
C ARG A 87 -25.92 4.96 5.51
N VAL A 88 -25.99 6.00 4.68
CA VAL A 88 -26.26 5.87 3.24
C VAL A 88 -25.18 5.02 2.56
N SER A 89 -23.91 5.21 2.91
CA SER A 89 -22.80 4.42 2.38
C SER A 89 -22.93 2.94 2.72
N PHE A 90 -23.37 2.62 3.94
CA PHE A 90 -23.66 1.24 4.36
C PHE A 90 -24.83 0.63 3.58
N GLU A 91 -25.93 1.38 3.43
CA GLU A 91 -27.10 0.93 2.68
C GLU A 91 -26.76 0.62 1.22
N GLN A 92 -25.98 1.50 0.59
CA GLN A 92 -25.49 1.32 -0.78
C GLN A 92 -24.65 0.05 -0.91
N SER A 93 -23.67 -0.16 -0.04
CA SER A 93 -22.78 -1.32 -0.14
C SER A 93 -23.50 -2.64 0.12
N ARG A 94 -24.45 -2.66 1.06
CA ARG A 94 -25.29 -3.84 1.31
C ARG A 94 -26.14 -4.18 0.08
N GLU A 95 -26.74 -3.17 -0.54
CA GLU A 95 -27.54 -3.38 -1.74
C GLU A 95 -26.68 -3.78 -2.96
N PHE A 96 -25.49 -3.19 -3.09
CA PHE A 96 -24.51 -3.60 -4.11
C PHE A 96 -24.10 -5.05 -3.92
N ILE A 97 -23.70 -5.46 -2.71
CA ILE A 97 -23.40 -6.86 -2.37
C ILE A 97 -24.56 -7.78 -2.76
N ARG A 98 -25.79 -7.45 -2.36
CA ARG A 98 -27.00 -8.23 -2.69
C ARG A 98 -27.16 -8.41 -4.21
N GLN A 99 -26.88 -7.38 -4.99
CA GLN A 99 -26.97 -7.43 -6.45
C GLN A 99 -25.82 -8.23 -7.08
N LEU A 100 -24.61 -8.15 -6.52
CA LEU A 100 -23.49 -8.98 -6.94
C LEU A 100 -23.73 -10.46 -6.64
N GLU A 101 -24.29 -10.80 -5.47
CA GLU A 101 -24.73 -12.17 -5.16
C GLU A 101 -25.78 -12.65 -6.16
N GLY A 102 -26.78 -11.80 -6.46
CA GLY A 102 -27.78 -12.09 -7.47
C GLY A 102 -27.19 -12.30 -8.88
N MET A 103 -26.20 -11.50 -9.26
CA MET A 103 -25.48 -11.64 -10.53
C MET A 103 -24.69 -12.95 -10.57
N LYS A 104 -23.92 -13.23 -9.52
CA LYS A 104 -23.16 -14.46 -9.33
C LYS A 104 -24.04 -15.70 -9.48
N ASP A 105 -25.21 -15.67 -8.85
CA ASP A 105 -26.13 -16.81 -8.83
C ASP A 105 -26.92 -16.98 -10.12
N ASN A 106 -27.20 -15.91 -10.87
CA ASN A 106 -28.19 -15.96 -11.95
C ASN A 106 -27.65 -15.64 -13.35
N SER A 107 -26.45 -15.09 -13.50
CA SER A 107 -25.87 -14.76 -14.82
C SER A 107 -25.24 -15.99 -15.51
N PRO A 108 -25.77 -16.44 -16.67
CA PRO A 108 -25.06 -17.35 -17.55
C PRO A 108 -23.66 -16.87 -17.94
N ALA A 109 -23.48 -15.58 -18.21
CA ALA A 109 -22.18 -15.02 -18.61
C ALA A 109 -21.13 -15.20 -17.50
N VAL A 110 -21.48 -14.88 -16.26
CA VAL A 110 -20.60 -15.08 -15.09
C VAL A 110 -20.23 -16.55 -14.92
N ARG A 111 -21.17 -17.49 -15.11
CA ARG A 111 -20.88 -18.93 -14.96
C ARG A 111 -19.98 -19.49 -16.06
N THR A 112 -19.96 -18.87 -17.23
CA THR A 112 -19.20 -19.36 -18.39
C THR A 112 -17.80 -18.77 -18.47
N VAL A 113 -17.58 -17.59 -17.88
CA VAL A 113 -16.26 -16.96 -17.81
C VAL A 113 -15.45 -17.56 -16.65
N PRO A 114 -14.29 -18.17 -16.92
CA PRO A 114 -13.40 -18.63 -15.87
C PRO A 114 -13.06 -17.49 -14.90
N LEU A 115 -13.10 -17.77 -13.59
CA LEU A 115 -12.77 -16.85 -12.49
C LEU A 115 -13.79 -15.74 -12.20
N ALA A 116 -14.82 -15.53 -13.04
CA ALA A 116 -15.77 -14.44 -12.84
C ALA A 116 -16.55 -14.52 -11.52
N GLU A 117 -17.06 -15.71 -11.18
CA GLU A 117 -17.69 -15.94 -9.87
C GLU A 117 -16.72 -15.65 -8.72
N THR A 118 -15.44 -15.97 -8.88
CA THR A 118 -14.46 -15.75 -7.83
C THR A 118 -14.14 -14.27 -7.63
N VAL A 119 -14.00 -13.52 -8.72
CA VAL A 119 -13.83 -12.06 -8.68
C VAL A 119 -15.02 -11.39 -8.01
N LEU A 120 -16.24 -11.80 -8.34
CA LEU A 120 -17.45 -11.30 -7.68
C LEU A 120 -17.42 -11.56 -6.17
N LEU A 121 -17.04 -12.78 -5.75
CA LEU A 121 -16.91 -13.12 -4.33
C LEU A 121 -15.83 -12.30 -3.60
N HIS A 122 -14.74 -11.94 -4.28
CA HIS A 122 -13.71 -11.05 -3.72
C HIS A 122 -14.25 -9.64 -3.51
N ILE A 123 -14.86 -9.07 -4.55
CA ILE A 123 -15.46 -7.74 -4.50
C ILE A 123 -16.51 -7.68 -3.38
N ILE A 124 -17.35 -8.71 -3.24
CA ILE A 124 -18.30 -8.83 -2.13
C ILE A 124 -17.56 -8.78 -0.79
N ARG A 125 -16.51 -9.59 -0.61
CA ARG A 125 -15.75 -9.63 0.64
C ARG A 125 -15.07 -8.31 0.97
N GLU A 126 -14.55 -7.60 -0.02
CA GLU A 126 -13.95 -6.28 0.20
C GLU A 126 -15.02 -5.26 0.63
N SER A 127 -16.18 -5.24 -0.01
CA SER A 127 -17.33 -4.45 0.44
C SER A 127 -17.78 -4.81 1.86
N GLU A 128 -17.80 -6.09 2.22
CA GLU A 128 -18.08 -6.56 3.60
C GLU A 128 -17.00 -6.12 4.60
N TYR A 129 -15.72 -6.15 4.20
CA TYR A 129 -14.63 -5.66 5.03
C TYR A 129 -14.82 -4.18 5.36
N PHE A 130 -15.14 -3.35 4.37
CA PHE A 130 -15.39 -1.93 4.59
C PHE A 130 -16.58 -1.68 5.53
N LEU A 131 -17.66 -2.46 5.40
CA LEU A 131 -18.77 -2.44 6.36
C LEU A 131 -18.27 -2.75 7.78
N GLY A 132 -17.41 -3.76 7.94
CA GLY A 132 -16.82 -4.12 9.24
C GLY A 132 -15.93 -3.04 9.86
N VAL A 133 -15.19 -2.27 9.05
CA VAL A 133 -14.25 -1.22 9.53
C VAL A 133 -14.97 -0.13 10.31
N LEU A 134 -16.18 0.28 9.88
CA LEU A 134 -16.92 1.39 10.47
C LEU A 134 -18.21 0.95 11.18
N ASP A 135 -18.48 -0.34 11.32
CA ASP A 135 -19.76 -0.86 11.82
C ASP A 135 -20.12 -0.30 13.20
N THR A 136 -19.14 -0.20 14.11
CA THR A 136 -19.32 0.33 15.46
C THR A 136 -19.72 1.82 15.48
N LEU A 137 -19.49 2.54 14.40
CA LEU A 137 -19.84 3.96 14.23
C LEU A 137 -21.16 4.15 13.50
N ASN A 138 -21.71 3.10 12.87
CA ASN A 138 -22.93 3.17 12.08
C ASN A 138 -24.19 2.99 12.94
N SER A 139 -24.34 3.82 13.97
CA SER A 139 -25.54 3.89 14.81
C SER A 139 -25.80 5.34 15.20
N PRO A 140 -27.08 5.77 15.34
CA PRO A 140 -27.39 7.16 15.66
C PRO A 140 -26.65 7.67 16.91
N GLY A 141 -25.99 8.82 16.77
CA GLY A 141 -25.20 9.46 17.83
C GLY A 141 -23.95 8.70 18.26
N ALA A 142 -23.54 7.64 17.55
CA ALA A 142 -22.32 6.92 17.89
C ALA A 142 -21.09 7.80 17.68
N VAL A 143 -21.05 8.59 16.61
CA VAL A 143 -19.88 9.43 16.29
C VAL A 143 -19.67 10.47 17.38
N GLU A 144 -20.75 11.11 17.84
CA GLU A 144 -20.73 12.07 18.94
C GLU A 144 -20.24 11.42 20.24
N ARG A 145 -20.79 10.26 20.63
CA ARG A 145 -20.37 9.53 21.83
C ARG A 145 -18.88 9.19 21.82
N PHE A 146 -18.35 8.69 20.69
CA PHE A 146 -16.92 8.37 20.59
C PHE A 146 -16.03 9.60 20.61
N MET A 147 -16.49 10.74 20.09
CA MET A 147 -15.78 12.01 20.20
C MET A 147 -15.70 12.50 21.65
N GLU A 148 -16.79 12.35 22.43
CA GLU A 148 -16.85 12.71 23.85
C GLU A 148 -15.97 11.80 24.71
N GLU A 149 -16.03 10.48 24.51
CA GLU A 149 -15.19 9.51 25.22
C GLU A 149 -13.69 9.78 25.00
N ALA A 150 -13.29 10.16 23.78
CA ALA A 150 -11.92 10.50 23.46
C ALA A 150 -11.47 11.86 24.03
N ALA A 151 -12.41 12.73 24.41
CA ALA A 151 -12.14 14.02 25.04
C ALA A 151 -12.11 13.94 26.58
N ALA A 152 -12.56 12.83 27.17
CA ALA A 152 -12.56 12.63 28.62
C ALA A 152 -11.13 12.52 29.18
N PRO A 153 -10.80 13.20 30.29
CA PRO A 153 -9.48 13.07 30.91
C PRO A 153 -9.27 11.62 31.38
N PRO A 154 -8.03 11.11 31.33
CA PRO A 154 -7.74 9.77 31.85
C PRO A 154 -8.10 9.70 33.34
N PRO A 155 -8.55 8.52 33.83
CA PRO A 155 -8.85 8.37 35.25
C PRO A 155 -7.62 8.72 36.09
N PRO A 156 -7.80 9.30 37.29
CA PRO A 156 -6.68 9.63 38.17
C PRO A 156 -5.79 8.40 38.36
N ALA A 157 -4.49 8.56 38.20
CA ALA A 157 -3.54 7.49 38.49
C ALA A 157 -3.69 7.10 39.97
N GLU A 158 -4.25 5.91 40.23
CA GLU A 158 -4.20 5.34 41.57
C GLU A 158 -2.74 5.21 41.99
N ASN A 159 -2.45 5.74 43.19
CA ASN A 159 -1.14 5.79 43.84
C ASN A 159 -0.30 4.52 43.59
N ARG A 160 0.57 4.57 42.59
CA ARG A 160 1.73 3.66 42.51
C ARG A 160 2.89 4.38 43.16
N GLU A 161 3.32 3.85 44.30
CA GLU A 161 4.49 4.35 45.04
C GLU A 161 5.72 4.48 44.14
N PRO A 162 6.60 5.48 44.37
CA PRO A 162 7.74 5.72 43.49
C PRO A 162 8.79 4.61 43.67
N ARG A 163 9.09 3.89 42.59
CA ARG A 163 10.30 3.06 42.51
C ARG A 163 11.52 3.99 42.38
N GLU A 164 12.43 3.85 43.34
CA GLU A 164 13.71 4.57 43.40
C GLU A 164 14.51 4.40 42.10
N LYS A 165 14.97 5.52 41.54
CA LYS A 165 15.94 5.57 40.45
C LYS A 165 17.34 5.46 41.05
N GLN A 166 18.06 4.38 40.75
CA GLN A 166 19.50 4.35 40.89
C GLN A 166 20.14 4.99 39.65
N GLU A 167 20.88 6.07 39.88
CA GLU A 167 21.77 6.72 38.93
C GLU A 167 23.08 5.93 38.85
N GLU A 168 23.46 5.46 37.66
CA GLU A 168 24.85 5.14 37.34
C GLU A 168 25.35 6.15 36.31
N ARG A 169 26.36 6.92 36.72
CA ARG A 169 27.16 7.81 35.88
C ARG A 169 28.33 7.00 35.32
N GLU A 170 28.53 7.04 34.01
CA GLU A 170 29.84 6.75 33.41
C GLU A 170 30.24 7.89 32.49
N ASP A 171 31.30 8.59 32.91
CA ASP A 171 32.13 9.46 32.10
C ASP A 171 32.90 8.63 31.06
N ARG A 172 33.03 9.12 29.81
CA ARG A 172 34.25 8.93 29.02
C ARG A 172 34.34 9.81 27.77
N GLU A 173 35.56 10.27 27.58
CA GLU A 173 36.07 11.31 26.68
C GLU A 173 36.13 10.91 25.20
N GLU A 174 36.02 11.90 24.31
CA GLU A 174 36.42 11.82 22.91
C GLU A 174 37.95 11.88 22.75
N PRO A 175 38.49 11.38 21.62
CA PRO A 175 39.40 12.27 20.89
C PRO A 175 39.19 12.27 19.36
N ALA A 176 39.67 13.36 18.77
CA ALA A 176 39.56 13.74 17.37
C ALA A 176 40.73 13.29 16.47
N SER A 177 40.40 13.17 15.18
CA SER A 177 41.23 13.40 13.97
C SER A 177 42.26 12.34 13.52
N SER A 178 42.20 11.97 12.24
CA SER A 178 43.16 12.42 11.22
C SER A 178 42.83 11.82 9.85
N ALA A 179 43.07 12.61 8.80
CA ALA A 179 42.89 12.27 7.40
C ALA A 179 44.16 11.64 6.80
N SER A 180 44.01 10.80 5.78
CA SER A 180 45.08 10.48 4.83
C SER A 180 44.53 10.09 3.46
N SER A 181 45.14 10.67 2.44
CA SER A 181 44.87 10.62 1.00
C SER A 181 45.65 9.52 0.25
N ALA A 182 45.34 9.39 -1.06
CA ALA A 182 46.07 8.72 -2.16
C ALA A 182 45.72 7.25 -2.42
N SER A 183 45.64 6.72 -3.66
CA SER A 183 45.77 7.25 -5.03
C SER A 183 45.24 6.18 -6.01
N ALA A 184 44.71 6.58 -7.15
CA ALA A 184 44.14 5.72 -8.19
C ALA A 184 45.15 5.25 -9.26
N GLY A 185 44.80 4.15 -9.94
CA GLY A 185 45.27 3.75 -11.28
C GLY A 185 45.16 2.23 -11.53
N PRO A 186 45.09 1.75 -12.78
CA PRO A 186 44.25 2.20 -13.90
C PRO A 186 43.31 1.08 -14.43
N GLU A 187 42.46 1.50 -15.36
CA GLU A 187 41.29 0.85 -15.94
C GLU A 187 41.53 -0.46 -16.72
N ALA A 188 40.52 -1.34 -16.66
CA ALA A 188 40.17 -2.23 -17.76
C ALA A 188 38.67 -2.05 -18.05
N ALA A 189 38.37 -1.65 -19.29
CA ALA A 189 37.08 -1.18 -19.76
C ALA A 189 35.95 -2.20 -19.63
N ILE A 190 34.81 -1.78 -19.07
CA ILE A 190 33.53 -2.43 -19.25
C ILE A 190 32.51 -1.35 -19.59
N HIS A 191 32.04 -1.37 -20.83
CA HIS A 191 31.01 -0.50 -21.33
C HIS A 191 29.71 -0.67 -20.53
N GLY A 192 29.18 0.44 -20.01
CA GLY A 192 27.75 0.69 -20.10
C GLY A 192 26.93 0.79 -18.82
N LEU A 193 27.40 1.49 -17.78
CA LEU A 193 26.57 2.43 -17.00
C LEU A 193 27.49 3.56 -16.54
N ALA A 194 27.95 4.35 -17.51
CA ALA A 194 28.38 5.71 -17.25
C ALA A 194 27.14 6.49 -16.80
N ASP A 195 27.25 7.21 -15.69
CA ASP A 195 26.48 8.40 -15.30
C ASP A 195 25.31 8.71 -16.24
N SER A 196 24.14 8.07 -16.03
CA SER A 196 22.94 8.59 -16.66
C SER A 196 22.57 9.81 -15.84
N GLY A 197 22.80 11.00 -16.43
CA GLY A 197 22.27 12.27 -15.96
C GLY A 197 20.73 12.28 -15.98
N SER A 198 20.10 11.35 -15.26
CA SER A 198 18.67 11.25 -15.09
C SER A 198 18.25 12.49 -14.32
N LYS A 199 17.66 13.43 -15.05
CA LYS A 199 17.08 14.62 -14.46
C LYS A 199 16.10 14.16 -13.36
N PRO A 200 16.05 14.87 -12.21
CA PRO A 200 15.04 14.62 -11.21
C PRO A 200 13.65 14.60 -11.85
N VAL A 201 12.78 13.71 -11.38
CA VAL A 201 11.37 13.72 -11.79
C VAL A 201 10.77 15.04 -11.29
N PRO A 202 10.22 15.90 -12.16
CA PRO A 202 9.61 17.14 -11.72
C PRO A 202 8.33 16.84 -10.94
N ILE A 203 7.91 17.77 -10.07
CA ILE A 203 6.65 17.70 -9.32
C ILE A 203 5.50 17.34 -10.25
N GLY A 204 4.81 16.24 -9.95
CA GLY A 204 3.68 15.80 -10.76
C GLY A 204 4.04 15.25 -12.13
N GLY A 205 5.30 14.85 -12.32
CA GLY A 205 5.88 14.34 -13.56
C GLY A 205 6.19 12.85 -13.57
N HIS A 206 5.73 12.09 -12.58
CA HIS A 206 5.87 10.62 -12.54
C HIS A 206 5.12 9.97 -13.71
N ARG A 207 5.59 8.80 -14.12
CA ARG A 207 5.09 8.03 -15.27
C ARG A 207 5.01 6.57 -14.88
N LEU A 208 4.00 5.86 -15.40
CA LEU A 208 3.96 4.41 -15.33
C LEU A 208 5.14 3.84 -16.15
N PRO A 209 6.11 3.14 -15.53
CA PRO A 209 7.21 2.51 -16.26
C PRO A 209 6.66 1.35 -17.10
N PRO A 210 7.14 1.13 -18.34
CA PRO A 210 6.74 -0.04 -19.09
C PRO A 210 7.22 -1.32 -18.41
N LEU A 211 6.46 -2.42 -18.53
CA LEU A 211 6.92 -3.73 -18.10
C LEU A 211 8.20 -4.14 -18.86
N PRO A 212 9.20 -4.75 -18.20
CA PRO A 212 10.42 -5.21 -18.85
C PRO A 212 10.23 -6.51 -19.65
N TYR A 213 9.02 -7.07 -19.66
CA TYR A 213 8.63 -8.29 -20.37
C TYR A 213 7.14 -8.23 -20.77
N PRO A 214 6.68 -9.06 -21.74
CA PRO A 214 5.26 -9.17 -22.09
C PRO A 214 4.39 -9.60 -20.90
N TYR A 215 3.11 -9.20 -20.86
CA TYR A 215 2.19 -9.50 -19.75
C TYR A 215 2.04 -11.00 -19.44
N ASN A 216 2.15 -11.88 -20.44
CA ASN A 216 2.05 -13.33 -20.26
C ASN A 216 3.40 -14.02 -19.98
N ALA A 217 4.49 -13.27 -19.85
CA ALA A 217 5.83 -13.85 -19.74
C ALA A 217 6.07 -14.60 -18.42
N LEU A 218 5.26 -14.35 -17.38
CA LEU A 218 5.39 -14.99 -16.07
C LEU A 218 4.49 -16.21 -15.89
N GLU A 219 3.75 -16.62 -16.93
CA GLU A 219 3.04 -17.90 -16.93
C GLU A 219 4.03 -19.08 -16.79
N PRO A 220 3.67 -20.16 -16.08
CA PRO A 220 2.38 -20.43 -15.47
C PRO A 220 2.27 -19.90 -14.02
N HIS A 221 3.16 -19.03 -13.56
CA HIS A 221 3.25 -18.65 -12.15
C HIS A 221 2.38 -17.45 -11.79
N ILE A 222 2.36 -16.43 -12.65
CA ILE A 222 1.46 -15.26 -12.56
C ILE A 222 0.78 -15.14 -13.92
N ASP A 223 -0.55 -15.09 -13.94
CA ASP A 223 -1.33 -15.08 -15.17
C ASP A 223 -1.34 -13.71 -15.85
N GLU A 224 -1.56 -13.72 -17.16
CA GLU A 224 -1.60 -12.50 -17.98
C GLU A 224 -2.67 -11.50 -17.51
N ALA A 225 -3.85 -11.98 -17.08
CA ALA A 225 -4.95 -11.11 -16.67
C ALA A 225 -4.58 -10.32 -15.41
N THR A 226 -4.00 -10.98 -14.41
CA THR A 226 -3.43 -10.32 -13.22
C THR A 226 -2.38 -9.29 -13.63
N MET A 227 -1.40 -9.66 -14.47
CA MET A 227 -0.34 -8.75 -14.90
C MET A 227 -0.87 -7.47 -15.58
N ARG A 228 -1.95 -7.58 -16.37
CA ARG A 228 -2.58 -6.44 -17.04
C ARG A 228 -3.26 -5.50 -16.04
N VAL A 229 -4.13 -6.03 -15.19
CA VAL A 229 -4.87 -5.20 -14.22
C VAL A 229 -3.91 -4.59 -13.19
N HIS A 230 -2.94 -5.36 -12.71
CA HIS A 230 -1.97 -4.92 -11.71
C HIS A 230 -1.06 -3.79 -12.22
N HIS A 231 -0.65 -3.84 -13.49
CA HIS A 231 0.17 -2.78 -14.09
C HIS A 231 -0.66 -1.61 -14.66
N ASP A 232 -1.65 -1.87 -15.50
CA ASP A 232 -2.35 -0.83 -16.27
C ASP A 232 -3.40 -0.09 -15.44
N VAL A 233 -3.91 -0.71 -14.37
CA VAL A 233 -4.94 -0.12 -13.51
C VAL A 233 -4.35 0.26 -12.16
N HIS A 234 -3.89 -0.71 -11.37
CA HIS A 234 -3.44 -0.43 -10.00
C HIS A 234 -2.17 0.41 -9.96
N HIS A 235 -1.12 0.05 -10.70
CA HIS A 235 0.11 0.87 -10.71
C HIS A 235 -0.11 2.26 -11.31
N GLN A 236 -0.95 2.37 -12.35
CA GLN A 236 -1.33 3.65 -12.95
C GLN A 236 -2.03 4.57 -11.94
N SER A 237 -2.95 4.05 -11.12
CA SER A 237 -3.64 4.86 -10.11
C SER A 237 -2.69 5.42 -9.05
N TYR A 238 -1.64 4.67 -8.67
CA TYR A 238 -0.59 5.18 -7.78
C TYR A 238 0.25 6.29 -8.43
N VAL A 239 0.57 6.18 -9.72
CA VAL A 239 1.28 7.25 -10.46
C VAL A 239 0.44 8.52 -10.48
N ASP A 240 -0.85 8.41 -10.80
CA ASP A 240 -1.76 9.57 -10.89
C ASP A 240 -2.01 10.22 -9.53
N GLY A 241 -2.22 9.41 -8.50
CA GLY A 241 -2.39 9.87 -7.12
C GLY A 241 -1.14 10.57 -6.58
N LEU A 242 0.05 10.02 -6.82
CA LEU A 242 1.32 10.64 -6.43
C LEU A 242 1.48 12.00 -7.13
N ASN A 243 1.23 12.05 -8.43
CA ASN A 243 1.32 13.27 -9.21
C ASN A 243 0.34 14.35 -8.70
N LYS A 244 -0.87 13.96 -8.30
CA LYS A 244 -1.87 14.85 -7.72
C LYS A 244 -1.42 15.39 -6.36
N ALA A 245 -0.94 14.53 -5.47
CA ALA A 245 -0.49 14.90 -4.14
C ALA A 245 0.66 15.91 -4.19
N GLU A 246 1.68 15.65 -5.02
CA GLU A 246 2.83 16.55 -5.18
C GLU A 246 2.42 17.95 -5.68
N LYS A 247 1.54 18.02 -6.69
CA LYS A 247 1.01 19.30 -7.19
C LYS A 247 0.22 20.06 -6.13
N LYS A 248 -0.60 19.36 -5.34
CA LYS A 248 -1.38 19.97 -4.27
C LYS A 248 -0.51 20.49 -3.13
N LEU A 249 0.55 19.78 -2.78
CA LEU A 249 1.54 20.26 -1.83
C LEU A 249 2.34 21.47 -2.39
N GLU A 250 2.60 21.50 -3.69
CA GLU A 250 3.22 22.66 -4.33
C GLU A 250 2.31 23.90 -4.32
N GLU A 251 1.02 23.72 -4.63
CA GLU A 251 0.00 24.77 -4.51
C GLU A 251 -0.12 25.30 -3.07
N ALA A 252 -0.09 24.41 -2.08
CA ALA A 252 -0.08 24.79 -0.66
C ALA A 252 1.14 25.66 -0.31
N ARG A 253 2.34 25.29 -0.76
CA ARG A 253 3.56 26.10 -0.57
C ARG A 253 3.49 27.45 -1.26
N LYS A 254 2.93 27.53 -2.48
CA LYS A 254 2.80 28.78 -3.25
C LYS A 254 1.76 29.73 -2.65
N SER A 255 0.65 29.19 -2.17
CA SER A 255 -0.46 29.98 -1.61
C SER A 255 -0.29 30.30 -0.12
N GLY A 256 0.51 29.53 0.61
CA GLY A 256 0.60 29.58 2.08
C GLY A 256 -0.58 28.90 2.79
N ASN A 257 -1.52 28.27 2.07
CA ASN A 257 -2.63 27.53 2.66
C ASN A 257 -2.23 26.06 2.90
N PHE A 258 -2.06 25.68 4.16
CA PHE A 258 -1.69 24.33 4.59
C PHE A 258 -2.85 23.57 5.28
N GLU A 259 -4.10 24.00 5.13
CA GLU A 259 -5.26 23.35 5.78
C GLU A 259 -5.35 21.84 5.51
N LEU A 260 -5.03 21.43 4.28
CA LEU A 260 -5.06 20.03 3.84
C LEU A 260 -3.70 19.33 3.89
N VAL A 261 -2.67 19.94 4.49
CA VAL A 261 -1.30 19.40 4.42
C VAL A 261 -1.25 17.96 4.95
N LYS A 262 -1.95 17.67 6.06
CA LYS A 262 -2.02 16.32 6.62
C LYS A 262 -2.61 15.30 5.64
N HIS A 263 -3.65 15.68 4.90
CA HIS A 263 -4.27 14.82 3.90
C HIS A 263 -3.30 14.57 2.74
N TRP A 264 -2.73 15.64 2.16
CA TRP A 264 -1.86 15.48 1.00
C TRP A 264 -0.54 14.78 1.30
N GLU A 265 0.01 14.93 2.51
CA GLU A 265 1.19 14.16 2.93
C GLU A 265 0.87 12.66 3.10
N ARG A 266 -0.36 12.32 3.53
CA ARG A 266 -0.83 10.93 3.56
C ARG A 266 -0.96 10.35 2.15
N GLU A 267 -1.58 11.09 1.24
CA GLU A 267 -1.71 10.69 -0.17
C GLU A 267 -0.35 10.55 -0.84
N LEU A 268 0.57 11.47 -0.56
CA LEU A 268 1.96 11.42 -1.04
C LEU A 268 2.64 10.12 -0.58
N ALA A 269 2.50 9.76 0.71
CA ALA A 269 3.08 8.54 1.24
C ALA A 269 2.44 7.27 0.67
N PHE A 270 1.11 7.19 0.61
CA PHE A 270 0.39 6.02 0.11
C PHE A 270 0.66 5.77 -1.39
N HIS A 271 0.42 6.77 -2.23
CA HIS A 271 0.63 6.65 -3.67
C HIS A 271 2.11 6.62 -4.04
N GLY A 272 2.96 7.34 -3.32
CA GLY A 272 4.42 7.30 -3.51
C GLY A 272 5.00 5.92 -3.23
N ALA A 273 4.69 5.34 -2.07
CA ALA A 273 5.12 3.99 -1.75
C ALA A 273 4.52 2.96 -2.72
N GLY A 274 3.24 3.11 -3.10
CA GLY A 274 2.59 2.27 -4.10
C GLY A 274 3.34 2.29 -5.44
N HIS A 275 3.63 3.48 -5.98
CA HIS A 275 4.37 3.63 -7.24
C HIS A 275 5.78 3.03 -7.16
N TYR A 276 6.53 3.31 -6.11
CA TYR A 276 7.93 2.88 -6.00
C TYR A 276 8.06 1.37 -5.74
N LEU A 277 7.19 0.78 -4.92
CA LEU A 277 7.19 -0.65 -4.66
C LEU A 277 6.77 -1.45 -5.91
N HIS A 278 5.76 -1.01 -6.66
CA HIS A 278 5.40 -1.66 -7.92
C HIS A 278 6.49 -1.51 -8.98
N THR A 279 7.11 -0.34 -9.09
CA THR A 279 8.26 -0.13 -9.99
C THR A 279 9.41 -1.10 -9.68
N LEU A 280 9.71 -1.33 -8.38
CA LEU A 280 10.62 -2.38 -7.95
C LEU A 280 10.10 -3.77 -8.35
N PHE A 281 8.85 -4.10 -8.01
CA PHE A 281 8.20 -5.40 -8.23
C PHE A 281 8.33 -5.90 -9.67
N TRP A 282 8.10 -5.04 -10.67
CA TRP A 282 8.25 -5.42 -12.07
C TRP A 282 9.69 -5.76 -12.47
N SER A 283 10.67 -5.04 -11.92
CA SER A 283 12.08 -5.23 -12.28
C SER A 283 12.68 -6.51 -11.69
N ILE A 284 12.20 -6.95 -10.53
CA ILE A 284 12.71 -8.13 -9.81
C ILE A 284 12.03 -9.44 -10.22
N MET A 285 11.22 -9.42 -11.28
CA MET A 285 10.62 -10.62 -11.85
C MET A 285 11.10 -10.82 -13.30
N ASN A 286 11.14 -12.08 -13.76
CA ASN A 286 11.55 -12.39 -15.13
C ASN A 286 11.07 -13.80 -15.56
N PRO A 287 10.77 -14.03 -16.85
CA PRO A 287 10.51 -15.38 -17.40
C PRO A 287 11.66 -16.38 -17.17
N LYS A 288 12.90 -15.89 -17.01
CA LYS A 288 14.09 -16.69 -16.68
C LYS A 288 14.47 -16.60 -15.21
N GLY A 289 13.53 -16.20 -14.35
CA GLY A 289 13.71 -16.12 -12.91
C GLY A 289 13.76 -17.48 -12.23
N GLY A 290 13.66 -17.45 -10.91
CA GLY A 290 13.76 -18.62 -10.06
C GLY A 290 15.20 -18.91 -9.62
N GLY A 291 15.41 -20.11 -9.08
CA GLY A 291 16.72 -20.51 -8.55
C GLY A 291 17.11 -19.75 -7.26
N MET A 292 18.41 -19.52 -7.10
CA MET A 292 19.01 -18.90 -5.90
C MET A 292 19.89 -17.71 -6.32
N PRO A 293 20.09 -16.72 -5.44
CA PRO A 293 21.06 -15.67 -5.69
C PRO A 293 22.47 -16.24 -5.71
N GLU A 294 23.37 -15.56 -6.41
CA GLU A 294 24.80 -15.87 -6.47
C GLU A 294 25.63 -14.68 -5.95
N GLY A 295 26.96 -14.86 -5.90
CA GLY A 295 27.89 -13.77 -5.60
C GLY A 295 27.72 -13.14 -4.21
N GLU A 296 27.93 -11.82 -4.14
CA GLU A 296 27.92 -11.06 -2.88
C GLU A 296 26.56 -11.11 -2.18
N LEU A 297 25.45 -11.07 -2.92
CA LEU A 297 24.11 -11.16 -2.34
C LEU A 297 23.89 -12.51 -1.66
N ALA A 298 24.31 -13.61 -2.28
CA ALA A 298 24.19 -14.94 -1.68
C ALA A 298 25.00 -15.08 -0.39
N GLN A 299 26.21 -14.50 -0.38
CA GLN A 299 27.06 -14.47 0.81
C GLN A 299 26.44 -13.64 1.93
N GLN A 300 25.86 -12.47 1.60
CA GLN A 300 25.19 -11.62 2.58
C GLN A 300 23.93 -12.30 3.14
N ILE A 301 23.10 -12.93 2.30
CA ILE A 301 21.93 -13.70 2.76
C ILE A 301 22.36 -14.82 3.71
N LYS A 302 23.43 -15.56 3.37
CA LYS A 302 23.98 -16.60 4.24
C LYS A 302 24.48 -16.02 5.57
N LYS A 303 25.10 -14.85 5.56
CA LYS A 303 25.58 -14.17 6.76
C LYS A 303 24.44 -13.78 7.70
N ASP A 304 23.38 -13.18 7.18
CA ASP A 304 22.33 -12.56 8.01
C ASP A 304 21.20 -13.54 8.38
N PHE A 305 20.90 -14.50 7.52
CA PHE A 305 19.82 -15.48 7.74
C PHE A 305 20.33 -16.91 7.96
N GLY A 306 21.64 -17.15 7.86
CA GLY A 306 22.30 -18.45 8.02
C GLY A 306 22.31 -19.32 6.76
N SER A 307 21.24 -19.28 5.95
CA SER A 307 21.18 -19.94 4.64
C SER A 307 20.08 -19.33 3.76
N PHE A 308 20.15 -19.59 2.45
CA PHE A 308 19.08 -19.20 1.53
C PHE A 308 17.74 -19.84 1.91
N GLU A 309 17.73 -21.11 2.30
CA GLU A 309 16.51 -21.80 2.74
C GLU A 309 15.87 -21.17 3.99
N ARG A 310 16.68 -20.72 4.95
CA ARG A 310 16.17 -20.01 6.13
C ARG A 310 15.63 -18.64 5.76
N PHE A 311 16.33 -17.91 4.89
CA PHE A 311 15.86 -16.65 4.33
C PHE A 311 14.53 -16.83 3.60
N LYS A 312 14.45 -17.76 2.63
CA LYS A 312 13.27 -18.06 1.84
C LYS A 312 12.07 -18.41 2.72
N LYS A 313 12.30 -19.23 3.76
CA LYS A 313 11.28 -19.57 4.75
C LYS A 313 10.82 -18.35 5.52
N HIS A 314 11.73 -17.56 6.09
CA HIS A 314 11.38 -16.34 6.84
C HIS A 314 10.60 -15.36 5.96
N PHE A 315 11.08 -15.09 4.74
CA PHE A 315 10.41 -14.19 3.79
C PHE A 315 9.01 -14.66 3.43
N SER A 316 8.85 -15.96 3.14
CA SER A 316 7.54 -16.54 2.78
C SER A 316 6.54 -16.47 3.94
N GLU A 317 6.99 -16.76 5.17
CA GLU A 317 6.16 -16.67 6.37
C GLU A 317 5.75 -15.23 6.67
N ALA A 318 6.66 -14.26 6.46
CA ALA A 318 6.34 -12.84 6.58
C ALA A 318 5.31 -12.42 5.52
N ALA A 319 5.47 -12.84 4.26
CA ALA A 319 4.51 -12.54 3.19
C ALA A 319 3.12 -13.13 3.47
N GLU A 320 3.06 -14.37 3.95
CA GLU A 320 1.79 -15.03 4.28
C GLU A 320 1.02 -14.28 5.37
N LYS A 321 1.73 -13.84 6.42
CA LYS A 321 1.18 -13.27 7.65
C LYS A 321 0.94 -11.75 7.58
N VAL A 322 1.03 -11.12 6.42
CA VAL A 322 0.62 -9.72 6.27
C VAL A 322 -0.88 -9.62 6.56
N GLU A 323 -1.25 -8.71 7.47
CA GLU A 323 -2.65 -8.44 7.78
C GLU A 323 -3.26 -7.50 6.71
N GLY A 324 -4.33 -7.95 6.05
CA GLY A 324 -4.95 -7.22 4.94
C GLY A 324 -4.06 -7.19 3.68
N GLY A 325 -4.07 -6.05 2.99
CA GLY A 325 -3.22 -5.77 1.82
C GLY A 325 -1.86 -5.19 2.24
N GLY A 326 -0.79 -5.69 1.63
CA GLY A 326 0.56 -5.26 1.98
C GLY A 326 1.67 -6.03 1.25
N TRP A 327 2.86 -6.05 1.86
CA TRP A 327 4.10 -6.52 1.24
C TRP A 327 4.99 -7.27 2.21
N ALA A 328 5.80 -8.21 1.70
CA ALA A 328 7.06 -8.60 2.32
C ALA A 328 8.22 -7.99 1.56
N ILE A 329 9.19 -7.40 2.27
CA ILE A 329 10.28 -6.62 1.67
C ILE A 329 11.61 -7.03 2.29
N LEU A 330 12.53 -7.52 1.47
CA LEU A 330 13.95 -7.65 1.81
C LEU A 330 14.60 -6.29 1.60
N VAL A 331 15.23 -5.78 2.64
CA VAL A 331 15.88 -4.47 2.63
C VAL A 331 17.35 -4.60 3.00
N TRP A 332 18.18 -3.70 2.47
CA TRP A 332 19.44 -3.37 3.10
C TRP A 332 19.18 -2.31 4.18
N SER A 333 19.65 -2.53 5.41
CA SER A 333 19.62 -1.54 6.48
C SER A 333 20.99 -0.85 6.58
N PRO A 334 21.11 0.41 6.14
CA PRO A 334 22.40 1.11 6.15
C PRO A 334 22.94 1.42 7.54
N ARG A 335 22.13 1.33 8.61
CA ARG A 335 22.61 1.50 10.00
C ARG A 335 23.15 0.22 10.60
N SER A 336 22.45 -0.90 10.41
CA SER A 336 22.83 -2.19 10.98
C SER A 336 23.80 -2.98 10.07
N HIS A 337 23.99 -2.51 8.83
CA HIS A 337 24.90 -3.08 7.82
C HIS A 337 24.57 -4.55 7.52
N ARG A 338 23.28 -4.87 7.49
CA ARG A 338 22.74 -6.20 7.22
C ARG A 338 21.45 -6.12 6.43
N LEU A 339 21.07 -7.27 5.89
CA LEU A 339 19.76 -7.52 5.33
C LEU A 339 18.73 -7.72 6.43
N GLU A 340 17.54 -7.18 6.22
CA GLU A 340 16.38 -7.36 7.10
C GLU A 340 15.14 -7.70 6.25
N ILE A 341 14.15 -8.35 6.85
CA ILE A 341 12.84 -8.60 6.22
C ILE A 341 11.82 -7.77 6.98
N LEU A 342 11.09 -6.93 6.25
CA LEU A 342 10.00 -6.11 6.77
C LEU A 342 8.67 -6.60 6.18
N GLN A 343 7.60 -6.43 6.96
CA GLN A 343 6.24 -6.41 6.43
C GLN A 343 5.83 -4.95 6.29
N ALA A 344 5.19 -4.61 5.17
CA ALA A 344 4.54 -3.31 5.01
C ALA A 344 3.03 -3.53 4.90
N GLU A 345 2.25 -2.81 5.70
CA GLU A 345 0.80 -2.74 5.52
C GLU A 345 0.47 -1.61 4.55
N LYS A 346 -0.58 -1.79 3.75
CA LYS A 346 -0.88 -0.93 2.60
C LYS A 346 0.35 -0.84 1.67
N HIS A 347 0.98 0.33 1.57
CA HIS A 347 2.28 0.49 0.92
C HIS A 347 3.33 1.12 1.84
N GLN A 348 2.89 1.96 2.79
CA GLN A 348 3.74 2.86 3.57
C GLN A 348 3.79 2.54 5.06
N ASN A 349 2.83 1.77 5.59
CA ASN A 349 2.78 1.47 7.02
C ASN A 349 3.80 0.39 7.38
N LEU A 350 4.29 0.42 8.63
CA LEU A 350 5.33 -0.48 9.16
C LEU A 350 6.70 -0.38 8.44
N SER A 351 6.91 0.69 7.68
CA SER A 351 8.21 0.97 7.06
C SER A 351 9.25 1.43 8.08
N GLN A 352 10.48 0.97 7.92
CA GLN A 352 11.64 1.58 8.58
C GLN A 352 12.20 2.69 7.68
N TRP A 353 12.37 3.90 8.20
CA TRP A 353 12.98 4.99 7.44
C TRP A 353 14.47 4.74 7.23
N ASP A 354 15.00 5.15 6.08
CA ASP A 354 16.40 4.99 5.62
C ASP A 354 16.85 3.63 5.09
N VAL A 355 16.00 2.60 5.15
CA VAL A 355 16.30 1.31 4.54
C VAL A 355 16.15 1.35 3.02
N VAL A 356 16.85 0.46 2.31
CA VAL A 356 16.81 0.36 0.85
C VAL A 356 16.16 -0.96 0.42
N PRO A 357 14.94 -0.94 -0.17
CA PRO A 357 14.29 -2.14 -0.69
C PRO A 357 15.06 -2.80 -1.84
N LEU A 358 15.22 -4.13 -1.74
CA LEU A 358 15.97 -4.95 -2.71
C LEU A 358 15.08 -5.94 -3.45
N LEU A 359 14.19 -6.61 -2.71
CA LEU A 359 13.23 -7.58 -3.21
C LEU A 359 11.90 -7.35 -2.47
N ALA A 360 10.81 -7.16 -3.21
CA ALA A 360 9.49 -6.92 -2.65
C ALA A 360 8.49 -7.92 -3.24
N LEU A 361 7.61 -8.44 -2.41
CA LEU A 361 6.50 -9.30 -2.82
C LEU A 361 5.18 -8.63 -2.44
N ASP A 362 4.40 -8.27 -3.44
CA ASP A 362 3.04 -7.78 -3.28
C ASP A 362 2.13 -8.94 -2.83
N VAL A 363 1.47 -8.79 -1.68
CA VAL A 363 0.46 -9.72 -1.16
C VAL A 363 -0.90 -9.05 -0.93
N TRP A 364 -1.15 -7.91 -1.58
CA TRP A 364 -2.51 -7.45 -1.83
C TRP A 364 -3.26 -8.49 -2.65
N GLU A 365 -4.56 -8.66 -2.39
CA GLU A 365 -5.35 -9.70 -3.07
C GLU A 365 -5.37 -9.47 -4.60
N HIS A 366 -5.37 -8.22 -5.09
CA HIS A 366 -5.28 -7.92 -6.52
C HIS A 366 -4.07 -8.55 -7.22
N ALA A 367 -2.98 -8.87 -6.49
CA ALA A 367 -1.75 -9.40 -7.06
C ALA A 367 -1.81 -10.91 -7.37
N TYR A 368 -2.84 -11.62 -6.86
CA TYR A 368 -2.91 -13.08 -7.00
C TYR A 368 -4.32 -13.66 -7.09
N TYR A 369 -5.36 -12.89 -6.73
CA TYR A 369 -6.67 -13.48 -6.50
C TYR A 369 -7.31 -14.06 -7.77
N LEU A 370 -7.04 -13.49 -8.95
CA LEU A 370 -7.53 -14.05 -10.21
C LEU A 370 -7.08 -15.50 -10.37
N LYS A 371 -5.79 -15.80 -10.20
CA LYS A 371 -5.24 -17.16 -10.41
C LYS A 371 -5.27 -18.06 -9.18
N HIS A 372 -4.95 -17.53 -8.01
CA HIS A 372 -4.78 -18.31 -6.78
C HIS A 372 -5.95 -18.18 -5.79
N GLN A 373 -6.90 -17.28 -6.05
CA GLN A 373 -8.05 -17.02 -5.17
C GLN A 373 -7.58 -16.76 -3.72
N SER A 374 -8.20 -17.37 -2.71
CA SER A 374 -7.78 -17.23 -1.31
C SER A 374 -6.46 -17.93 -0.95
N LYS A 375 -5.80 -18.62 -1.90
CA LYS A 375 -4.61 -19.44 -1.63
C LYS A 375 -3.33 -18.63 -1.75
N ARG A 376 -3.17 -17.61 -0.89
CA ARG A 376 -1.95 -16.77 -0.81
C ARG A 376 -0.66 -17.59 -0.74
N LYS A 377 -0.67 -18.73 -0.03
CA LYS A 377 0.47 -19.67 0.06
C LYS A 377 0.93 -20.19 -1.30
N ASP A 378 -0.02 -20.55 -2.16
CA ASP A 378 0.28 -21.10 -3.48
C ASP A 378 0.88 -20.00 -4.37
N TYR A 379 0.35 -18.78 -4.29
CA TYR A 379 0.93 -17.62 -4.96
C TYR A 379 2.36 -17.34 -4.51
N ILE A 380 2.64 -17.31 -3.20
CA ILE A 380 4.00 -17.09 -2.67
C ILE A 380 4.95 -18.18 -3.18
N ARG A 381 4.50 -19.45 -3.18
CA ARG A 381 5.29 -20.57 -3.72
C ARG A 381 5.60 -20.37 -5.21
N ASP A 382 4.61 -19.96 -6.00
CA ASP A 382 4.75 -19.81 -7.44
C ASP A 382 5.61 -18.59 -7.80
N TRP A 383 5.46 -17.47 -7.07
CA TRP A 383 6.26 -16.25 -7.23
C TRP A 383 7.77 -16.50 -7.11
N TRP A 384 8.20 -17.41 -6.23
CA TRP A 384 9.61 -17.77 -6.11
C TRP A 384 10.23 -18.30 -7.41
N ASN A 385 9.44 -18.80 -8.36
CA ASN A 385 9.94 -19.28 -9.65
C ASN A 385 10.17 -18.16 -10.68
N VAL A 386 9.70 -16.95 -10.41
CA VAL A 386 9.89 -15.80 -11.31
C VAL A 386 10.80 -14.73 -10.72
N VAL A 387 11.28 -14.88 -9.48
CA VAL A 387 12.24 -13.95 -8.86
C VAL A 387 13.50 -13.85 -9.70
N TYR A 388 13.88 -12.63 -10.09
CA TYR A 388 15.03 -12.35 -10.92
C TYR A 388 16.20 -11.85 -10.09
N TRP A 389 16.98 -12.80 -9.57
CA TRP A 389 18.13 -12.53 -8.71
C TRP A 389 19.19 -11.56 -9.27
N PRO A 390 19.48 -11.50 -10.59
CA PRO A 390 20.43 -10.52 -11.12
C PRO A 390 20.05 -9.06 -10.83
N GLU A 391 18.76 -8.70 -10.93
CA GLU A 391 18.31 -7.34 -10.58
C GLU A 391 18.44 -7.08 -9.08
N VAL A 392 18.04 -8.05 -8.24
CA VAL A 392 18.17 -7.95 -6.78
C VAL A 392 19.64 -7.79 -6.37
N ALA A 393 20.54 -8.51 -7.03
CA ALA A 393 21.99 -8.45 -6.79
C ALA A 393 22.58 -7.10 -7.21
N GLU A 394 22.19 -6.55 -8.36
CA GLU A 394 22.67 -5.22 -8.78
C GLU A 394 22.16 -4.12 -7.85
N ARG A 395 20.89 -4.19 -7.41
CA ARG A 395 20.35 -3.30 -6.37
C ARG A 395 21.14 -3.41 -5.07
N PHE A 396 21.44 -4.64 -4.63
CA PHE A 396 22.23 -4.88 -3.41
C PHE A 396 23.64 -4.30 -3.51
N LYS A 397 24.32 -4.46 -4.65
CA LYS A 397 25.66 -3.92 -4.90
C LYS A 397 25.71 -2.39 -4.82
N HIS A 398 24.62 -1.70 -5.18
CA HIS A 398 24.49 -0.26 -4.97
C HIS A 398 24.13 0.07 -3.52
N ALA A 399 23.11 -0.60 -2.97
CA ALA A 399 22.62 -0.33 -1.62
C ALA A 399 23.68 -0.56 -0.54
N SER A 400 24.46 -1.64 -0.65
CA SER A 400 25.48 -2.03 0.35
C SER A 400 26.65 -1.04 0.47
N LYS A 401 26.82 -0.13 -0.50
CA LYS A 401 27.75 1.00 -0.42
C LYS A 401 27.24 2.09 0.51
N LEU A 402 25.92 2.22 0.67
CA LEU A 402 25.30 3.15 1.60
C LEU A 402 25.41 2.59 3.02
N LYS A 403 26.25 3.23 3.83
CA LYS A 403 26.47 2.86 5.24
C LYS A 403 26.43 4.11 6.11
N TRP A 404 25.50 4.12 7.05
CA TRP A 404 25.45 5.09 8.13
C TRP A 404 26.26 4.59 9.32
N LYS A 405 26.64 5.50 10.23
CA LYS A 405 27.25 5.12 11.50
C LYS A 405 26.27 4.24 12.29
N PRO A 406 26.64 3.01 12.71
CA PRO A 406 25.86 2.23 13.66
C PRO A 406 25.87 2.95 15.01
N PHE A 407 24.72 3.08 15.67
CA PHE A 407 24.61 3.61 17.04
C PHE A 407 23.62 2.79 17.85
#